data_AF-A0A441UCU4-F1
#
_entry.id   AF-A0A441UCU4-F1
#
_cell.length_a   1.000
_cell.length_b   1.000
_cell.length_c   1.000
_cell.angle_alpha   90.00
_cell.angle_beta   90.00
_cell.angle_gamma   90.00
#
_symmetry.space_group_name_H-M   'P 1'
#
loop_
_entity.id
_entity.type
_entity.pdbx_description
1 polymer ?
#
loop_
_entity_poly.entity_id
_entity_poly.type
_entity_poly.pdbx_seq_one_letter_code
_entity_poly.pdbx_strand_id
1 'polypeptide(L)'
;MSSLRSRSAGRRCAPEPLRRRLKSWSEKLGRLDTICDALVETFSRSLCREYSRHFDRILHHNLDKALLSGGGSSPAFGGGSVTFPINIYRAGRATNKNRQ
;
A
#
# COMPACT_ATOMS: atom_id res chain seq x y z
N MET A 1 -48.42 41.39 29.41
CA MET A 1 -48.25 40.62 30.65
C MET A 1 -47.90 39.17 30.30
N SER A 2 -46.87 38.62 30.94
CA SER A 2 -46.55 37.19 31.14
C SER A 2 -46.56 36.26 29.92
N SER A 3 -45.39 35.77 29.46
CA SER A 3 -44.73 34.55 29.95
C SER A 3 -44.99 33.35 29.02
N LEU A 4 -43.95 32.88 28.32
CA LEU A 4 -43.57 31.46 28.26
C LEU A 4 -42.30 31.33 27.41
N ARG A 5 -41.15 31.23 28.09
CA ARG A 5 -39.89 30.76 27.50
C ARG A 5 -40.06 29.28 27.16
N SER A 6 -40.28 28.94 25.90
CA SER A 6 -40.10 27.56 25.44
C SER A 6 -38.60 27.33 25.24
N ARG A 7 -38.02 26.51 26.12
CA ARG A 7 -36.66 25.97 25.97
C ARG A 7 -36.67 25.05 24.74
N SER A 8 -36.26 25.54 23.58
CA SER A 8 -35.85 24.65 22.49
C SER A 8 -34.47 24.09 22.84
N ALA A 9 -34.49 22.84 23.31
CA ALA A 9 -33.32 22.05 23.61
C ALA A 9 -32.31 22.16 22.46
N GLY A 10 -31.08 22.57 22.80
CA GLY A 10 -29.98 22.66 21.86
C GLY A 10 -29.86 21.36 21.07
N ARG A 11 -29.79 21.49 19.75
CA ARG A 11 -29.33 20.42 18.87
C ARG A 11 -27.91 20.08 19.31
N ARG A 12 -27.76 19.10 20.19
CA ARG A 12 -26.49 18.43 20.37
C ARG A 12 -26.21 17.75 19.03
N CYS A 13 -25.32 18.34 18.25
CA CYS A 13 -24.61 17.61 17.20
C CYS A 13 -24.04 16.37 17.89
N ALA A 14 -24.62 15.20 17.64
CA ALA A 14 -23.99 13.96 18.04
C ALA A 14 -22.64 13.90 17.31
N PRO A 15 -21.52 13.62 18.00
CA PRO A 15 -20.25 13.44 17.32
C PRO A 15 -20.36 12.24 16.38
N GLU A 16 -19.97 12.45 15.12
CA GLU A 16 -19.82 11.44 14.07
C GLU A 16 -19.22 10.16 14.68
N PRO A 17 -19.86 8.98 14.57
CA PRO A 17 -19.25 7.78 15.09
C PRO A 17 -17.98 7.54 14.28
N LEU A 18 -16.84 7.51 14.99
CA LEU A 18 -15.53 7.22 14.45
C LEU A 18 -15.53 5.78 13.91
N ARG A 19 -16.08 5.62 12.71
CA ARG A 19 -16.13 4.35 11.99
C ARG A 19 -14.72 4.09 11.47
N ARG A 20 -13.81 3.70 12.37
CA ARG A 20 -12.62 2.91 12.03
C ARG A 20 -13.12 1.58 11.48
N ARG A 21 -13.57 1.66 10.25
CA ARG A 21 -13.91 0.56 9.38
C ARG A 21 -12.60 -0.18 9.17
N LEU A 22 -12.33 -1.15 10.03
CA LEU A 22 -11.31 -2.16 9.80
C LEU A 22 -11.64 -2.73 8.41
N LYS A 23 -10.91 -2.27 7.38
CA LYS A 23 -10.95 -2.89 6.05
C LYS A 23 -10.67 -4.36 6.27
N SER A 24 -11.53 -5.23 5.77
CA SER A 24 -11.39 -6.65 6.02
C SER A 24 -10.01 -7.08 5.51
N TRP A 25 -9.41 -8.07 6.15
CA TRP A 25 -8.09 -8.58 5.73
C TRP A 25 -8.07 -9.02 4.26
N SER A 26 -9.20 -9.53 3.74
CA SER A 26 -9.34 -9.92 2.33
C SER A 26 -9.36 -8.72 1.37
N GLU A 27 -9.90 -7.56 1.78
CA GLU A 27 -9.88 -6.34 0.97
C GLU A 27 -8.47 -5.77 0.78
N LYS A 28 -7.49 -6.17 1.60
CA LYS A 28 -6.10 -5.70 1.52
C LYS A 28 -5.22 -6.60 0.64
N LEU A 29 -5.32 -7.93 0.75
CA LEU A 29 -4.33 -8.87 0.18
C LEU A 29 -4.36 -9.03 -1.36
N GLY A 30 -5.32 -8.44 -2.06
CA GLY A 30 -5.37 -8.44 -3.53
C GLY A 30 -5.27 -7.05 -4.15
N ARG A 31 -5.12 -6.00 -3.33
CA ARG A 31 -5.14 -4.62 -3.82
C ARG A 31 -3.80 -4.28 -4.46
N LEU A 32 -3.82 -3.71 -5.65
CA LEU A 32 -2.62 -3.38 -6.42
C LEU A 32 -1.62 -2.54 -5.62
N ASP A 33 -2.08 -1.56 -4.86
CA ASP A 33 -1.19 -0.76 -3.99
C ASP A 33 -0.50 -1.61 -2.92
N THR A 34 -1.20 -2.57 -2.33
CA THR A 34 -0.67 -3.37 -1.23
C THR A 34 0.37 -4.36 -1.75
N ILE A 35 0.18 -4.86 -2.98
CA ILE A 35 1.17 -5.67 -3.69
C ILE A 35 2.41 -4.82 -3.99
N CYS A 36 2.24 -3.60 -4.50
CA CYS A 36 3.36 -2.69 -4.76
C CYS A 36 4.14 -2.34 -3.48
N ASP A 37 3.44 -2.00 -2.39
CA ASP A 37 4.05 -1.67 -1.10
C ASP A 37 4.88 -2.85 -0.57
N ALA A 38 4.31 -4.06 -0.60
CA ALA A 38 4.99 -5.27 -0.15
C ALA A 38 6.22 -5.60 -1.00
N LEU A 39 6.13 -5.41 -2.32
CA LEU A 39 7.27 -5.60 -3.23
C LEU A 39 8.39 -4.62 -2.91
N VAL A 40 8.08 -3.33 -2.84
CA VAL A 40 9.07 -2.28 -2.56
C VAL A 40 9.78 -2.53 -1.24
N GLU A 41 9.04 -2.83 -0.17
CA GLU A 41 9.61 -3.14 1.15
C GLU A 41 10.50 -4.39 1.08
N THR A 42 10.04 -5.46 0.44
CA THR A 42 10.81 -6.71 0.32
C THR A 42 12.11 -6.49 -0.45
N PHE A 43 12.08 -5.68 -1.51
CA PHE A 43 13.29 -5.32 -2.27
C PHE A 43 14.25 -4.45 -1.46
N SER A 44 13.73 -3.46 -0.73
CA SER A 44 14.53 -2.59 0.15
C SER A 44 15.27 -3.42 1.21
N ARG A 45 14.55 -4.31 1.91
CA ARG A 45 15.15 -5.22 2.90
C ARG A 45 16.20 -6.14 2.31
N SER A 46 15.97 -6.62 1.08
CA SER A 46 16.93 -7.48 0.38
C SER A 46 18.20 -6.70 0.02
N LEU A 47 18.09 -5.46 -0.45
CA LEU A 47 19.24 -4.59 -0.69
C LEU A 47 20.01 -4.29 0.59
N CYS A 48 19.33 -3.99 1.70
CA CYS A 48 20.00 -3.80 2.99
C CYS A 48 20.84 -5.02 3.39
N ARG A 49 20.30 -6.23 3.22
CA ARG A 49 21.01 -7.48 3.52
C ARG A 49 22.23 -7.66 2.63
N GLU A 50 22.09 -7.44 1.32
CA GLU A 50 23.21 -7.55 0.39
C GLU A 50 24.28 -6.49 0.66
N TYR A 51 23.89 -5.24 0.95
CA TYR A 51 24.87 -4.21 1.29
C TYR A 51 25.60 -4.51 2.59
N SER A 52 24.89 -5.00 3.61
CA SER A 52 25.51 -5.40 4.88
C SER A 52 26.49 -6.56 4.68
N ARG A 53 26.18 -7.52 3.80
CA ARG A 53 27.06 -8.67 3.49
C ARG A 53 28.33 -8.26 2.75
N HIS A 54 28.22 -7.31 1.81
CA HIS A 54 29.32 -6.98 0.90
C HIS A 54 30.13 -5.75 1.30
N PHE A 55 29.54 -4.80 2.03
CA PHE A 55 30.16 -3.50 2.33
C PHE A 55 30.20 -3.19 3.83
N ASP A 56 29.74 -4.12 4.68
CA ASP A 56 29.63 -3.97 6.14
C ASP A 56 28.85 -2.72 6.59
N ARG A 57 28.04 -2.18 5.67
CA ARG A 57 27.20 -1.00 5.90
C ARG A 57 26.05 -0.97 4.91
N ILE A 58 24.95 -0.33 5.29
CA ILE A 58 23.84 -0.09 4.38
C ILE A 58 24.18 1.12 3.51
N LEU A 59 24.27 0.92 2.20
CA LEU A 59 24.45 2.02 1.25
C LEU A 59 23.12 2.74 0.99
N HIS A 60 23.20 4.04 0.69
CA HIS A 60 22.02 4.82 0.37
C HIS A 60 21.30 4.24 -0.85
N HIS A 61 20.02 3.96 -0.66
CA HIS A 61 19.13 3.55 -1.72
C HIS A 61 17.74 4.11 -1.40
N ASN A 62 16.99 4.40 -2.44
CA ASN A 62 15.60 4.76 -2.34
C ASN A 62 14.83 4.00 -3.40
N LEU A 63 14.03 3.05 -2.95
CA LEU A 63 13.04 2.36 -3.77
C LEU A 63 11.69 2.88 -3.33
N ASP A 64 11.17 3.90 -4.02
CA ASP A 64 9.92 4.57 -3.68
C ASP A 64 8.83 4.35 -4.75
N LYS A 65 9.18 3.66 -5.84
CA LYS A 65 8.31 3.52 -7.01
C LYS A 65 8.29 2.07 -7.50
N ALA A 66 7.09 1.51 -7.57
CA ALA A 66 6.82 0.28 -8.31
C ALA A 66 5.63 0.52 -9.23
N LEU A 67 5.77 0.07 -10.48
CA LEU A 67 4.69 0.06 -11.45
C LEU A 67 4.29 -1.39 -11.71
N LEU A 68 3.04 -1.72 -11.43
CA LEU A 68 2.45 -3.00 -11.80
C LEU A 68 1.55 -2.77 -13.01
N SER A 69 1.95 -3.34 -14.15
CA SER A 69 1.19 -3.32 -15.39
C SER A 69 0.37 -4.60 -15.48
N GLY A 70 -0.96 -4.43 -15.58
CA GLY A 70 -1.91 -5.54 -15.63
C GLY A 70 -1.65 -6.46 -16.81
N GLY A 71 -1.76 -7.77 -16.54
CA GLY A 71 -1.74 -8.80 -17.56
C GLY A 71 -3.11 -9.02 -18.20
N GLY A 72 -3.24 -10.14 -18.92
CA GLY A 72 -4.50 -10.61 -19.48
C GLY A 72 -4.84 -11.99 -18.98
N SER A 73 -6.12 -12.29 -18.86
CA SER A 73 -6.59 -13.63 -18.54
C SER A 73 -7.89 -13.94 -19.30
N SER A 74 -8.10 -15.22 -19.59
CA SER A 74 -9.35 -15.77 -20.10
C SER A 74 -9.96 -16.63 -19.00
N PRO A 75 -10.76 -16.04 -18.09
CA PRO A 75 -11.40 -16.77 -17.00
C PRO A 75 -12.57 -17.61 -17.53
N ALA A 76 -12.74 -18.83 -17.01
CA ALA A 76 -13.85 -19.72 -17.33
C ALA A 76 -14.35 -20.45 -16.08
N PHE A 77 -15.59 -20.96 -16.09
CA PHE A 77 -16.04 -21.80 -14.99
C PHE A 77 -15.21 -23.08 -14.92
N GLY A 78 -14.73 -23.44 -13.74
CA GLY A 78 -13.84 -24.58 -13.54
C GLY A 78 -12.37 -24.32 -13.93
N GLY A 79 -11.99 -23.09 -14.29
CA GLY A 79 -10.58 -22.76 -14.56
C GLY A 79 -10.37 -21.49 -15.38
N GLY A 80 -9.39 -21.53 -16.27
CA GLY A 80 -9.01 -20.39 -17.11
C GLY A 80 -7.50 -20.34 -17.30
N SER A 81 -7.06 -19.39 -18.12
CA SER A 81 -5.64 -19.21 -18.42
C SER A 81 -5.23 -17.75 -18.34
N VAL A 82 -3.96 -17.52 -17.99
CA VAL A 82 -3.34 -16.20 -18.12
C VAL A 82 -2.89 -16.08 -19.57
N THR A 83 -3.45 -15.13 -20.31
CA THR A 83 -3.16 -14.92 -21.74
C THR A 83 -1.87 -14.15 -21.94
N PHE A 84 -1.55 -13.21 -21.05
CA PHE A 84 -0.24 -12.58 -20.97
C PHE A 84 0.07 -12.16 -19.53
N PRO A 85 1.35 -12.19 -19.11
CA PRO A 85 1.73 -12.03 -17.72
C PRO A 85 1.51 -10.62 -17.20
N ILE A 86 1.37 -10.51 -15.88
CA ILE A 86 1.49 -9.24 -15.16
C ILE A 86 2.96 -8.84 -15.14
N ASN A 87 3.25 -7.59 -15.51
CA ASN A 87 4.61 -7.06 -15.49
C ASN A 87 4.82 -6.15 -14.28
N ILE A 88 5.97 -6.31 -13.61
CA ILE A 88 6.34 -5.51 -12.44
C ILE A 88 7.63 -4.76 -12.75
N TYR A 89 7.56 -3.44 -12.71
CA TYR A 89 8.70 -2.56 -12.89
C TYR A 89 9.09 -1.91 -11.56
N ARG A 90 10.38 -1.95 -11.26
CA ARG A 90 10.95 -1.31 -10.08
C ARG A 90 11.66 -0.04 -10.51
N ALA A 91 11.38 1.07 -9.85
CA ALA A 91 12.01 2.35 -10.11
C ALA A 91 12.55 2.95 -8.81
N GLY A 92 13.72 3.55 -8.90
CA GLY A 92 14.42 4.09 -7.74
C GLY A 92 15.92 4.22 -7.98
N ARG A 93 16.66 4.55 -6.93
CA ARG A 93 18.12 4.66 -6.96
C ARG A 93 18.72 3.64 -6.01
N ALA A 94 19.71 2.91 -6.49
CA ALA A 94 20.50 1.99 -5.70
C ALA A 94 21.97 2.25 -5.99
N THR A 95 22.80 2.24 -4.95
CA THR A 95 24.24 2.45 -5.09
C THR A 95 24.88 1.17 -5.65
N ASN A 96 25.44 1.24 -6.87
CA ASN A 96 26.03 0.09 -7.55
C ASN A 96 27.58 0.05 -7.51
N LYS A 97 28.21 1.07 -6.91
CA LYS A 97 29.66 1.15 -6.71
C LYS A 97 29.95 1.80 -5.37
N ASN A 98 30.84 1.19 -4.58
CA ASN A 98 31.38 1.84 -3.39
C ASN A 98 32.48 2.79 -3.89
N ARG A 99 32.18 4.09 -3.95
CA ARG A 99 33.23 5.10 -4.19
C ARG A 99 34.00 5.21 -2.88
N GLN A 100 35.05 4.40 -2.74
CA GLN A 100 36.12 4.65 -1.77
C GLN A 100 36.95 5.84 -2.26
#